data_AF-W4V973-F1
#
_entry.id   AF-W4V973-F1
#
_cell.length_a   1.000
_cell.length_b   1.000
_cell.length_c   1.000
_cell.angle_alpha   90.00
_cell.angle_beta   90.00
_cell.angle_gamma   90.00
#
_symmetry.space_group_name_H-M   'P 1'
#
loop_
_entity.id
_entity.type
_entity.pdbx_description
1 polymer ?
#
loop_
_entity_poly.entity_id
_entity_poly.type
_entity_poly.pdbx_seq_one_letter_code
_entity_poly.pdbx_strand_id
1 'polypeptide(L)'
;MKEDANMADINNSIPATCFPSAAGLASSWDRELLEKVGAALGEECQAENVSILLGPGANIKRSPLCGRNFEYFSEDPYLSSEMAASHIKGVQSQGVGTSLKHFAANNQEYRRMTVDAVVDERTLREIYFASFESAVKKARPWTVMCAYNKLNGEYCSENRYLLTDILKDEWMHEGFVVSDWGAVNDRVNGLDAGLDLEMPQALVLGIKK
;
A
#
# COMPACT_ATOMS: atom_id res chain seq x y z
N MET A 1 12.01 7.21 30.02
CA MET A 1 10.71 6.87 29.41
C MET A 1 10.51 7.85 28.29
N LYS A 2 10.58 7.42 27.02
CA LYS A 2 10.15 8.27 25.90
C LYS A 2 8.63 8.36 26.01
N GLU A 3 8.08 9.57 25.99
CA GLU A 3 6.63 9.80 25.96
C GLU A 3 6.02 9.04 24.78
N ASP A 4 4.89 8.37 25.03
CA ASP A 4 4.15 7.63 24.01
C ASP A 4 3.79 8.58 22.87
N ALA A 5 4.43 8.41 21.72
CA ALA A 5 4.11 9.15 20.51
C ALA A 5 2.66 8.86 20.13
N ASN A 6 1.80 9.86 20.25
CA ASN A 6 0.43 9.77 19.79
C ASN A 6 0.44 9.69 18.26
N MET A 7 -0.09 8.62 17.67
CA MET A 7 -0.09 8.36 16.21
C MET A 7 -0.74 9.50 15.39
N ALA A 8 -1.48 10.40 16.04
CA ALA A 8 -2.13 11.57 15.43
C ALA A 8 -1.35 12.89 15.56
N ASP A 9 -0.22 12.93 16.28
CA ASP A 9 0.58 14.15 16.42
C ASP A 9 1.54 14.32 15.24
N ILE A 10 0.98 14.80 14.12
CA ILE A 10 1.73 15.10 12.89
C ILE A 10 2.82 16.17 13.06
N ASN A 11 2.85 16.88 14.19
CA ASN A 11 3.83 17.93 14.47
C ASN A 11 5.03 17.44 15.29
N ASN A 12 5.01 16.19 15.76
CA ASN A 12 6.03 15.63 16.64
C ASN A 12 6.61 14.32 16.09
N SER A 13 7.04 14.35 14.82
CA SER A 13 7.80 13.26 14.21
C SER A 13 9.30 13.39 14.53
N ILE A 14 10.00 12.26 14.58
CA ILE A 14 11.47 12.25 14.61
C ILE A 14 11.97 12.87 13.29
N PRO A 15 13.02 13.72 13.31
CA PRO A 15 13.59 14.28 12.08
C PRO A 15 14.03 13.18 11.11
N ALA A 16 13.56 13.24 9.87
CA ALA A 16 13.82 12.28 8.81
C ALA A 16 13.93 13.00 7.46
N THR A 17 14.48 12.33 6.44
CA THR A 17 14.61 12.92 5.11
C THR A 17 13.26 12.92 4.40
N CYS A 18 12.74 14.11 4.08
CA CYS A 18 11.54 14.25 3.25
C CYS A 18 11.94 14.21 1.77
N PHE A 19 11.86 13.03 1.17
CA PHE A 19 12.11 12.83 -0.27
C PHE A 19 11.03 13.51 -1.14
N PRO A 20 11.33 13.79 -2.42
CA PRO A 20 10.32 14.21 -3.38
C PRO A 20 9.16 13.21 -3.43
N SER A 21 7.96 13.72 -3.66
CA SER A 21 6.76 12.87 -3.76
C SER A 21 6.87 11.86 -4.91
N ALA A 22 6.11 10.77 -4.85
CA ALA A 22 6.15 9.73 -5.87
C ALA A 22 5.83 10.26 -7.28
N ALA A 23 4.99 11.29 -7.40
CA ALA A 23 4.74 11.97 -8.68
C ALA A 23 6.00 12.64 -9.24
N GLY A 24 6.79 13.28 -8.38
CA GLY A 24 8.09 13.86 -8.75
C GLY A 24 9.12 12.79 -9.08
N LEU A 25 9.24 11.76 -8.23
CA LEU A 25 10.17 10.65 -8.43
C LEU A 25 9.88 9.88 -9.74
N ALA A 26 8.62 9.58 -10.05
CA ALA A 26 8.24 8.92 -11.30
C ALA A 26 8.63 9.74 -12.54
N SER A 27 8.66 11.08 -12.42
CA SER A 27 9.06 11.96 -13.52
C SER A 27 10.55 11.86 -13.87
N SER A 28 11.37 11.20 -13.02
CA SER A 28 12.77 10.89 -13.34
C SER A 28 12.92 9.76 -14.37
N TRP A 29 11.94 8.85 -14.46
CA TRP A 29 12.04 7.61 -15.23
C TRP A 29 13.28 6.76 -14.86
N ASP A 30 13.84 6.96 -13.67
CA ASP A 30 15.10 6.35 -13.23
C ASP A 30 14.88 5.31 -12.12
N ARG A 31 14.96 4.04 -12.50
CA ARG A 31 14.83 2.90 -11.58
C ARG A 31 15.98 2.83 -10.58
N GLU A 32 17.20 3.14 -11.01
CA GLU A 32 18.37 3.10 -10.13
C GLU A 32 18.30 4.20 -9.07
N LEU A 33 17.77 5.38 -9.44
CA LEU A 33 17.48 6.44 -8.49
C LEU A 33 16.45 5.99 -7.44
N LEU A 34 15.37 5.32 -7.86
CA LEU A 34 14.35 4.83 -6.92
C LEU A 34 14.90 3.74 -5.98
N GLU A 35 15.79 2.87 -6.46
CA GLU A 35 16.50 1.90 -5.60
C GLU A 35 17.38 2.62 -4.56
N LYS A 36 18.11 3.69 -4.95
CA LYS A 36 18.91 4.49 -4.01
C LYS A 36 18.05 5.22 -2.98
N VAL A 37 16.93 5.82 -3.40
CA VAL A 37 15.95 6.45 -2.51
C VAL A 37 15.39 5.41 -1.53
N GLY A 38 15.04 4.22 -2.02
CA GLY A 38 14.57 3.12 -1.18
C GLY A 38 15.62 2.67 -0.16
N ALA A 39 16.89 2.55 -0.55
CA ALA A 39 17.97 2.18 0.37
C ALA A 39 18.13 3.23 1.49
N ALA A 40 18.14 4.52 1.16
CA ALA A 40 18.22 5.59 2.16
C ALA A 40 17.03 5.57 3.14
N LEU A 41 15.80 5.33 2.64
CA LEU A 41 14.63 5.15 3.49
C LEU A 41 14.76 3.92 4.41
N GLY A 42 15.32 2.82 3.90
CA GLY A 42 15.59 1.61 4.69
C GLY A 42 16.62 1.85 5.80
N GLU A 43 17.67 2.62 5.54
CA GLU A 43 18.67 3.02 6.54
C GLU A 43 18.04 3.87 7.66
N GLU A 44 17.17 4.84 7.32
CA GLU A 44 16.44 5.64 8.31
C GLU A 44 15.48 4.77 9.14
N CYS A 45 14.80 3.82 8.52
CA CYS A 45 13.94 2.87 9.24
C CYS A 45 14.73 2.02 10.24
N GLN A 46 15.91 1.53 9.86
CA GLN A 46 16.79 0.80 10.78
C GLN A 46 17.22 1.67 11.97
N ALA A 47 17.61 2.93 11.71
CA ALA A 47 18.01 3.87 12.76
C ALA A 47 16.87 4.13 13.77
N GLU A 48 15.63 4.15 13.31
CA GLU A 48 14.45 4.44 14.12
C GLU A 48 13.67 3.19 14.57
N ASN A 49 14.23 1.98 14.40
CA ASN A 49 13.62 0.70 14.78
C ASN A 49 12.25 0.44 14.12
N VAL A 50 12.09 0.83 12.86
CA VAL A 50 10.90 0.58 12.03
C VAL A 50 11.15 -0.64 11.13
N SER A 51 10.34 -1.69 11.30
CA SER A 51 10.52 -2.95 10.53
C SER A 51 9.78 -2.97 9.19
N ILE A 52 8.68 -2.21 9.05
CA ILE A 52 7.89 -2.12 7.81
C ILE A 52 7.65 -0.65 7.49
N LEU A 53 8.12 -0.21 6.33
CA LEU A 53 7.80 1.11 5.77
C LEU A 53 6.46 1.04 5.02
N LEU A 54 5.54 1.95 5.33
CA LEU A 54 4.19 2.00 4.75
C LEU A 54 4.18 2.65 3.37
N GLY A 55 4.81 2.00 2.41
CA GLY A 55 4.86 2.39 1.01
C GLY A 55 5.56 1.35 0.15
N PRO A 56 5.60 1.55 -1.18
CA PRO A 56 5.15 2.75 -1.87
C PRO A 56 3.65 2.73 -2.25
N GLY A 57 3.10 3.89 -2.59
CA GLY A 57 1.77 4.05 -3.16
C GLY A 57 1.77 3.84 -4.68
N ALA A 58 0.98 2.88 -5.18
CA ALA A 58 0.92 2.49 -6.59
C ALA A 58 -0.51 2.52 -7.17
N ASN A 59 -1.44 3.29 -6.59
CA ASN A 59 -2.74 3.49 -7.22
C ASN A 59 -2.59 4.31 -8.52
N ILE A 60 -3.33 3.93 -9.56
CA ILE A 60 -3.36 4.67 -10.83
C ILE A 60 -3.96 6.05 -10.66
N LYS A 61 -3.33 7.06 -11.29
CA LYS A 61 -3.87 8.44 -11.39
C LYS A 61 -5.02 8.51 -12.40
N ARG A 62 -6.14 7.84 -12.12
CA ARG A 62 -7.32 7.78 -13.00
C ARG A 62 -7.84 9.18 -13.38
N SER A 63 -7.82 10.08 -12.42
CA SER A 63 -8.24 11.47 -12.59
C SER A 63 -7.19 12.37 -11.97
N PRO A 64 -6.87 13.54 -12.57
CA PRO A 64 -5.95 14.49 -11.98
C PRO A 64 -6.46 15.08 -10.64
N LEU A 65 -7.75 14.92 -10.34
CA LEU A 65 -8.40 15.48 -9.14
C LEU A 65 -8.30 14.59 -7.89
N CYS A 66 -7.72 13.39 -7.98
CA CYS A 66 -7.52 12.56 -6.79
C CYS A 66 -6.56 13.26 -5.81
N GLY A 67 -7.01 13.46 -4.57
CA GLY A 67 -6.25 14.17 -3.54
C GLY A 67 -4.93 13.52 -3.14
N ARG A 68 -4.71 12.25 -3.52
CA ARG A 68 -3.47 11.49 -3.23
C ARG A 68 -2.59 11.28 -4.45
N ASN A 69 -2.88 11.92 -5.59
CA ASN A 69 -2.04 11.80 -6.79
C ASN A 69 -0.57 12.16 -6.56
N PHE A 70 -0.27 13.04 -5.61
CA PHE A 70 1.11 13.43 -5.31
C PHE A 70 1.95 12.24 -4.80
N GLU A 71 1.36 11.31 -4.07
CA GLU A 71 2.03 10.13 -3.50
C GLU A 71 1.90 8.85 -4.34
N TYR A 72 1.30 8.95 -5.53
CA TYR A 72 1.27 7.87 -6.52
C TYR A 72 2.21 8.15 -7.69
N PHE A 73 2.76 7.10 -8.30
CA PHE A 73 3.76 7.25 -9.37
C PHE A 73 3.16 7.79 -10.67
N SER A 74 2.22 7.08 -11.30
CA SER A 74 1.78 7.39 -12.66
C SER A 74 0.31 7.06 -12.95
N GLU A 75 -0.22 7.61 -14.04
CA GLU A 75 -1.42 7.11 -14.72
C GLU A 75 -1.16 5.86 -15.56
N ASP A 76 0.12 5.64 -15.92
CA ASP A 76 0.56 4.47 -16.68
C ASP A 76 0.95 3.31 -15.74
N PRO A 77 0.34 2.11 -15.88
CA PRO A 77 0.60 0.98 -15.00
C PRO A 77 2.03 0.45 -15.10
N TYR A 78 2.65 0.49 -16.29
CA TYR A 78 4.01 0.01 -16.46
C TYR A 78 5.00 0.88 -15.67
N LEU A 79 4.97 2.20 -15.86
CA LEU A 79 5.80 3.14 -15.13
C LEU A 79 5.56 3.02 -13.61
N SER A 80 4.30 2.98 -13.20
CA SER A 80 3.94 2.87 -11.78
C SER A 80 4.52 1.60 -11.15
N SER A 81 4.36 0.45 -11.82
CA SER A 81 4.86 -0.83 -11.31
C SER A 81 6.38 -0.92 -11.28
N GLU A 82 7.07 -0.40 -12.29
CA GLU A 82 8.53 -0.40 -12.34
C GLU A 82 9.14 0.51 -11.27
N MET A 83 8.54 1.67 -11.00
CA MET A 83 8.96 2.57 -9.93
C MET A 83 8.70 1.95 -8.56
N ALA A 84 7.52 1.35 -8.36
CA ALA A 84 7.19 0.64 -7.13
C ALA A 84 8.16 -0.52 -6.86
N ALA A 85 8.46 -1.35 -7.87
CA ALA A 85 9.39 -2.46 -7.74
C ALA A 85 10.80 -2.00 -7.34
N SER A 86 11.28 -0.91 -7.94
CA SER A 86 12.60 -0.33 -7.66
C SER A 86 12.67 0.22 -6.23
N HIS A 87 11.65 0.96 -5.80
CA HIS A 87 11.52 1.43 -4.43
C HIS A 87 11.54 0.27 -3.42
N ILE A 88 10.74 -0.77 -3.66
CA ILE A 88 10.64 -1.96 -2.80
C ILE A 88 11.98 -2.66 -2.67
N LYS A 89 12.69 -2.88 -3.79
CA LYS A 89 14.03 -3.50 -3.76
C LYS A 89 15.02 -2.67 -2.96
N GLY A 90 15.01 -1.35 -3.13
CA GLY A 90 15.86 -0.43 -2.37
C GLY A 90 15.64 -0.57 -0.86
N VAL A 91 14.40 -0.43 -0.40
CA VAL A 91 14.06 -0.52 1.04
C VAL A 91 14.40 -1.92 1.59
N GLN A 92 13.99 -2.99 0.89
CA GLN A 92 14.20 -4.36 1.36
C GLN A 92 15.65 -4.82 1.31
N SER A 93 16.52 -4.15 0.55
CA SER A 93 17.97 -4.38 0.59
C SER A 93 18.59 -4.05 1.95
N GLN A 94 17.92 -3.22 2.76
CA GLN A 94 18.36 -2.80 4.10
C GLN A 94 17.71 -3.63 5.22
N GLY A 95 17.05 -4.76 4.88
CA GLY A 95 16.39 -5.62 5.87
C GLY A 95 15.12 -5.01 6.50
N VAL A 96 14.51 -4.04 5.82
CA VAL A 96 13.24 -3.40 6.20
C VAL A 96 12.18 -3.78 5.17
N GLY A 97 11.01 -4.23 5.62
CA GLY A 97 9.92 -4.57 4.73
C GLY A 97 9.19 -3.35 4.18
N THR A 98 8.42 -3.57 3.11
CA THR A 98 7.56 -2.54 2.52
C THR A 98 6.09 -2.94 2.59
N SER A 99 5.21 -1.96 2.40
CA SER A 99 3.76 -2.16 2.27
C SER A 99 3.25 -1.49 1.01
N LEU A 100 3.19 -2.27 -0.07
CA LEU A 100 2.68 -1.82 -1.36
C LEU A 100 1.19 -1.51 -1.24
N LYS A 101 0.77 -0.29 -1.59
CA LYS A 101 -0.57 0.21 -1.26
C LYS A 101 -1.19 1.09 -2.35
N HIS A 102 -2.50 1.30 -2.40
CA HIS A 102 -3.56 0.61 -1.65
C HIS A 102 -4.27 -0.34 -2.62
N PHE A 103 -4.26 -1.62 -2.31
CA PHE A 103 -4.72 -2.69 -3.18
C PHE A 103 -6.24 -2.93 -2.99
N ALA A 104 -7.11 -2.56 -3.93
CA ALA A 104 -6.87 -1.89 -5.20
C ALA A 104 -7.94 -0.81 -5.49
N ALA A 105 -7.79 -0.12 -6.62
CA ALA A 105 -8.76 0.86 -7.12
C ALA A 105 -9.12 2.04 -6.17
N ASN A 106 -8.24 2.38 -5.23
CA ASN A 106 -8.38 3.56 -4.38
C ASN A 106 -7.96 4.85 -5.10
N ASN A 107 -8.74 5.26 -6.11
CA ASN A 107 -8.36 6.35 -7.03
C ASN A 107 -9.12 7.67 -6.79
N GLN A 108 -9.80 7.81 -5.64
CA GLN A 108 -10.44 9.05 -5.21
C GLN A 108 -10.55 9.11 -3.68
N GLU A 109 -10.40 10.31 -3.11
CA GLU A 109 -10.58 10.50 -1.67
C GLU A 109 -12.05 10.67 -1.27
N TYR A 110 -12.87 11.20 -2.17
CA TYR A 110 -14.28 11.42 -1.90
C TYR A 110 -14.96 10.10 -1.55
N ARG A 111 -15.39 9.99 -0.29
CA ARG A 111 -16.06 8.81 0.28
C ARG A 111 -15.27 7.50 0.16
N ARG A 112 -13.93 7.55 0.18
CA ARG A 112 -13.06 6.37 -0.01
C ARG A 112 -13.39 5.16 0.87
N MET A 113 -13.97 5.35 2.07
CA MET A 113 -14.38 4.28 2.98
C MET A 113 -15.76 3.64 2.67
N THR A 114 -16.49 4.14 1.68
CA THR A 114 -17.86 3.69 1.39
C THR A 114 -18.17 3.56 -0.09
N VAL A 115 -17.36 4.15 -0.96
CA VAL A 115 -17.57 4.10 -2.42
C VAL A 115 -17.32 2.69 -2.95
N ASP A 116 -18.12 2.31 -3.94
CA ASP A 116 -17.92 1.09 -4.72
C ASP A 116 -17.32 1.45 -6.08
N ALA A 117 -16.09 1.01 -6.31
CA ALA A 117 -15.44 1.11 -7.61
C ALA A 117 -15.96 -0.02 -8.49
N VAL A 118 -16.84 0.32 -9.44
CA VAL A 118 -17.37 -0.64 -10.42
C VAL A 118 -16.48 -0.63 -11.65
N VAL A 119 -15.74 -1.71 -11.88
CA VAL A 119 -14.71 -1.82 -12.91
C VAL A 119 -14.77 -3.21 -13.56
N ASP A 120 -14.75 -3.26 -14.88
CA ASP A 120 -14.69 -4.53 -15.60
C ASP A 120 -13.33 -5.21 -15.45
N GLU A 121 -13.32 -6.53 -15.63
CA GLU A 121 -12.15 -7.38 -15.44
C GLU A 121 -10.96 -6.97 -16.31
N ARG A 122 -11.20 -6.58 -17.57
CA ARG A 122 -10.11 -6.18 -18.47
C ARG A 122 -9.45 -4.91 -17.96
N THR A 123 -10.24 -3.90 -17.58
CA THR A 123 -9.71 -2.66 -17.01
C THR A 123 -9.00 -2.90 -15.68
N LEU A 124 -9.52 -3.81 -14.83
CA LEU A 124 -8.81 -4.22 -13.61
C LEU A 124 -7.43 -4.78 -13.93
N ARG A 125 -7.37 -5.78 -14.81
CA ARG A 125 -6.12 -6.46 -15.21
C ARG A 125 -5.12 -5.51 -15.86
N GLU A 126 -5.54 -4.78 -16.88
CA GLU A 126 -4.65 -3.98 -17.73
C GLU A 126 -4.21 -2.67 -17.07
N ILE A 127 -4.99 -2.10 -16.15
CA ILE A 127 -4.72 -0.78 -15.56
C ILE A 127 -4.45 -0.86 -14.06
N TYR A 128 -5.43 -1.28 -13.26
CA TYR A 128 -5.33 -1.14 -11.81
C TYR A 128 -4.42 -2.20 -11.19
N PHE A 129 -4.54 -3.45 -11.63
CA PHE A 129 -3.76 -4.59 -11.17
C PHE A 129 -2.35 -4.59 -11.77
N ALA A 130 -2.19 -4.23 -13.04
CA ALA A 130 -0.88 -4.13 -13.69
C ALA A 130 0.09 -3.19 -12.95
N SER A 131 -0.41 -2.16 -12.26
CA SER A 131 0.39 -1.29 -11.39
C SER A 131 1.01 -2.02 -10.19
N PHE A 132 0.38 -3.09 -9.70
CA PHE A 132 0.82 -3.88 -8.55
C PHE A 132 1.53 -5.18 -8.96
N GLU A 133 1.01 -5.89 -9.95
CA GLU A 133 1.42 -7.26 -10.31
C GLU A 133 2.93 -7.40 -10.51
N SER A 134 3.52 -6.54 -11.34
CA SER A 134 4.95 -6.61 -11.64
C SER A 134 5.80 -6.25 -10.41
N ALA A 135 5.36 -5.31 -9.56
CA ALA A 135 6.02 -5.01 -8.30
C ALA A 135 5.96 -6.20 -7.32
N VAL A 136 4.81 -6.88 -7.21
CA VAL A 136 4.66 -8.10 -6.42
C VAL A 136 5.60 -9.19 -6.93
N LYS A 137 5.56 -9.51 -8.23
CA LYS A 137 6.34 -10.60 -8.84
C LYS A 137 7.85 -10.33 -8.85
N LYS A 138 8.28 -9.09 -9.11
CA LYS A 138 9.71 -8.75 -9.25
C LYS A 138 10.39 -8.39 -7.93
N ALA A 139 9.68 -7.72 -7.03
CA ALA A 139 10.26 -7.14 -5.84
C ALA A 139 9.81 -7.83 -4.54
N ARG A 140 8.73 -8.62 -4.59
CA ARG A 140 8.22 -9.41 -3.45
C ARG A 140 8.13 -8.57 -2.17
N PRO A 141 7.24 -7.56 -2.13
CA PRO A 141 7.07 -6.75 -0.93
C PRO A 141 6.68 -7.66 0.24
N TRP A 142 7.17 -7.39 1.45
CA TRP A 142 6.81 -8.19 2.63
C TRP A 142 5.34 -8.06 3.01
N THR A 143 4.74 -6.92 2.68
CA THR A 143 3.31 -6.71 2.89
C THR A 143 2.64 -6.00 1.72
N VAL A 144 1.35 -6.25 1.55
CA VAL A 144 0.45 -5.50 0.67
C VAL A 144 -0.68 -4.94 1.52
N MET A 145 -0.98 -3.65 1.35
CA MET A 145 -2.05 -3.00 2.09
C MET A 145 -3.33 -2.97 1.27
N CYS A 146 -4.42 -3.54 1.79
CA CYS A 146 -5.71 -3.45 1.11
C CYS A 146 -6.28 -2.02 1.17
N ALA A 147 -7.10 -1.65 0.19
CA ALA A 147 -7.75 -0.35 0.14
C ALA A 147 -8.98 -0.24 1.04
N TYR A 148 -9.43 1.01 1.26
CA TYR A 148 -10.67 1.31 1.98
C TYR A 148 -11.95 1.01 1.20
N ASN A 149 -11.94 1.23 -0.12
CA ASN A 149 -13.15 1.20 -0.93
C ASN A 149 -13.65 -0.22 -1.15
N LYS A 150 -14.89 -0.31 -1.63
CA LYS A 150 -15.38 -1.53 -2.27
C LYS A 150 -14.85 -1.61 -3.70
N LEU A 151 -14.68 -2.83 -4.17
CA LEU A 151 -14.41 -3.15 -5.56
C LEU A 151 -15.48 -4.14 -6.01
N ASN A 152 -16.31 -3.72 -6.96
CA ASN A 152 -17.43 -4.52 -7.49
C ASN A 152 -18.33 -5.12 -6.39
N GLY A 153 -18.66 -4.33 -5.37
CA GLY A 153 -19.64 -4.65 -4.33
C GLY A 153 -19.08 -5.08 -2.97
N GLU A 154 -17.82 -5.53 -2.92
CA GLU A 154 -17.17 -6.04 -1.69
C GLU A 154 -15.99 -5.16 -1.26
N TYR A 155 -15.83 -4.95 0.05
CA TYR A 155 -14.71 -4.19 0.59
C TYR A 155 -13.37 -4.86 0.26
N CYS A 156 -12.35 -4.09 -0.14
CA CYS A 156 -11.07 -4.67 -0.51
C CYS A 156 -10.41 -5.47 0.61
N SER A 157 -10.70 -5.15 1.88
CA SER A 157 -10.26 -5.89 3.07
C SER A 157 -10.94 -7.25 3.27
N GLU A 158 -12.06 -7.49 2.58
CA GLU A 158 -12.95 -8.64 2.73
C GLU A 158 -13.17 -9.35 1.38
N ASN A 159 -12.48 -8.91 0.32
CA ASN A 159 -12.70 -9.40 -1.04
C ASN A 159 -11.74 -10.56 -1.33
N ARG A 160 -12.28 -11.79 -1.28
CA ARG A 160 -11.50 -13.02 -1.49
C ARG A 160 -10.89 -13.09 -2.90
N TYR A 161 -11.62 -12.65 -3.90
CA TYR A 161 -11.12 -12.58 -5.28
C TYR A 161 -9.84 -11.75 -5.34
N LEU A 162 -9.86 -10.57 -4.71
CA LEU A 162 -8.71 -9.68 -4.68
C LEU A 162 -7.53 -10.24 -3.85
N LEU A 163 -7.79 -10.62 -2.60
CA LEU A 163 -6.72 -10.91 -1.62
C LEU A 163 -6.16 -12.32 -1.73
N THR A 164 -6.98 -13.30 -2.13
CA THR A 164 -6.56 -14.69 -2.29
C THR A 164 -6.37 -15.02 -3.76
N ASP A 165 -7.43 -15.01 -4.57
CA ASP A 165 -7.39 -15.58 -5.91
C ASP A 165 -6.39 -14.84 -6.82
N ILE A 166 -6.38 -13.50 -6.80
CA ILE A 166 -5.42 -12.68 -7.56
C ILE A 166 -4.06 -12.62 -6.87
N LEU A 167 -4.02 -12.11 -5.64
CA LEU A 167 -2.75 -11.75 -5.01
C LEU A 167 -1.94 -12.96 -4.54
N LYS A 168 -2.56 -13.89 -3.81
CA LYS A 168 -1.86 -15.05 -3.22
C LYS A 168 -1.73 -16.19 -4.22
N ASP A 169 -2.80 -16.54 -4.93
CA ASP A 169 -2.83 -17.72 -5.79
C ASP A 169 -2.27 -17.44 -7.19
N GLU A 170 -2.69 -16.36 -7.85
CA GLU A 170 -2.22 -16.08 -9.22
C GLU A 170 -0.85 -15.38 -9.25
N TRP A 171 -0.62 -14.42 -8.36
CA TRP A 171 0.64 -13.67 -8.32
C TRP A 171 1.68 -14.27 -7.37
N MET A 172 1.31 -15.31 -6.62
CA MET A 172 2.19 -16.01 -5.69
C MET A 172 2.80 -15.07 -4.65
N HIS A 173 2.03 -14.13 -4.11
CA HIS A 173 2.49 -13.28 -3.02
C HIS A 173 2.69 -14.10 -1.75
N GLU A 174 3.93 -14.15 -1.27
CA GLU A 174 4.34 -14.91 -0.06
C GLU A 174 4.29 -14.08 1.23
N GLY A 175 3.99 -12.77 1.12
CA GLY A 175 3.94 -11.84 2.24
C GLY A 175 2.58 -11.77 2.93
N PHE A 176 2.41 -10.77 3.79
CA PHE A 176 1.17 -10.54 4.53
C PHE A 176 0.30 -9.45 3.91
N VAL A 177 -1.02 -9.66 3.92
CA VAL A 177 -1.99 -8.64 3.62
C VAL A 177 -2.37 -7.89 4.89
N VAL A 178 -2.16 -6.58 4.90
CA VAL A 178 -2.49 -5.69 6.03
C VAL A 178 -3.65 -4.77 5.63
N SER A 179 -4.50 -4.37 6.56
CA SER A 179 -5.54 -3.39 6.24
C SER A 179 -4.99 -1.96 6.19
N ASP A 180 -5.59 -1.10 5.37
CA ASP A 180 -5.53 0.34 5.66
C ASP A 180 -6.20 0.63 7.01
N TRP A 181 -5.92 1.77 7.63
CA TRP A 181 -6.27 2.07 9.02
C TRP A 181 -7.79 2.16 9.20
N GLY A 182 -8.40 1.12 9.78
CA GLY A 182 -9.83 1.01 9.98
C GLY A 182 -10.61 0.60 8.74
N ALA A 183 -9.98 -0.08 7.78
CA ALA A 183 -10.63 -0.56 6.55
C ALA A 183 -11.41 -1.89 6.73
N VAL A 184 -11.29 -2.56 7.88
CA VAL A 184 -12.00 -3.81 8.15
C VAL A 184 -13.40 -3.50 8.71
N ASN A 185 -14.45 -4.00 8.05
CA ASN A 185 -15.83 -3.87 8.50
C ASN A 185 -16.32 -5.16 9.16
N ASP A 186 -15.93 -6.32 8.61
CA ASP A 186 -16.17 -7.63 9.20
C ASP A 186 -14.86 -8.44 9.27
N ARG A 187 -14.44 -8.75 10.50
CA ARG A 187 -13.17 -9.45 10.73
C ARG A 187 -13.18 -10.90 10.29
N VAL A 188 -14.32 -11.57 10.38
CA VAL A 188 -14.43 -12.97 9.96
C VAL A 188 -14.31 -13.04 8.46
N ASN A 189 -15.06 -12.19 7.75
CA ASN A 189 -14.97 -12.12 6.29
C ASN A 189 -13.57 -11.69 5.83
N GLY A 190 -12.93 -10.74 6.52
CA GLY A 190 -11.55 -10.34 6.21
C GLY A 190 -10.57 -11.50 6.33
N LEU A 191 -10.61 -12.24 7.42
CA LEU A 191 -9.75 -13.41 7.64
C LEU A 191 -10.00 -14.49 6.57
N ASP A 192 -11.27 -14.80 6.27
CA ASP A 192 -11.66 -15.79 5.25
C ASP A 192 -11.27 -15.37 3.83
N ALA A 193 -11.23 -14.06 3.56
CA ALA A 193 -10.80 -13.49 2.30
C ALA A 193 -9.28 -13.50 2.11
N GLY A 194 -8.51 -13.63 3.19
CA GLY A 194 -7.04 -13.66 3.17
C GLY A 194 -6.36 -12.41 3.73
N LEU A 195 -7.06 -11.58 4.50
CA LEU A 195 -6.45 -10.51 5.30
C LEU A 195 -5.69 -11.13 6.49
N ASP A 196 -4.41 -10.81 6.63
CA ASP A 196 -3.54 -11.38 7.67
C ASP A 196 -3.47 -10.48 8.92
N LEU A 197 -3.58 -9.16 8.75
CA LEU A 197 -3.48 -8.19 9.86
C LEU A 197 -4.45 -7.01 9.72
N GLU A 198 -5.34 -6.87 10.70
CA GLU A 198 -6.16 -5.67 10.90
C GLU A 198 -5.33 -4.56 11.56
N MET A 199 -5.37 -3.36 10.97
CA MET A 199 -4.68 -2.16 11.46
C MET A 199 -5.63 -0.95 11.49
N PRO A 200 -5.50 -0.05 12.50
CA PRO A 200 -4.82 -0.29 13.77
C PRO A 200 -5.60 -1.35 14.58
N GLN A 201 -5.13 -1.70 15.77
CA GLN A 201 -5.91 -2.57 16.66
C GLN A 201 -7.36 -2.05 16.77
N ALA A 202 -8.35 -2.91 16.50
CA ALA A 202 -9.72 -2.56 16.78
C ALA A 202 -9.84 -2.21 18.27
N LEU A 203 -10.38 -1.02 18.57
CA LEU A 203 -10.69 -0.66 19.95
C LEU A 203 -11.79 -1.61 20.42
N VAL A 204 -11.42 -2.67 21.15
CA VAL A 204 -12.41 -3.52 21.83
C VAL A 204 -12.99 -2.69 22.98
N LEU A 205 -13.98 -1.86 22.68
CA LEU A 205 -14.85 -1.27 23.68
C LEU A 205 -15.70 -2.40 24.29
N GLY A 206 -15.20 -3.07 25.33
CA GLY A 206 -16.09 -3.87 26.17
C GLY A 206 -15.63 -5.21 26.72
N ILE A 207 -14.33 -5.55 26.75
CA ILE A 207 -13.87 -6.65 27.61
C ILE A 207 -12.86 -6.09 28.62
N LYS A 208 -13.39 -5.66 29.77
CA LYS A 208 -12.58 -5.57 30.99
C LYS A 208 -12.04 -6.98 31.27
N LYS A 209 -10.72 -7.11 31.41
CA LYS A 209 -10.13 -8.25 32.14
C LYS A 209 -10.69 -8.30 33.56
#